data_AF-A0A0S7ZSF5-F1
#
_entry.id   AF-A0A0S7ZSF5-F1
#
_cell.length_a   1.000
_cell.length_b   1.000
_cell.length_c   1.000
_cell.angle_alpha   90.00
_cell.angle_beta   90.00
_cell.angle_gamma   90.00
#
_symmetry.space_group_name_H-M   'P 1'
#
loop_
_entity.id
_entity.type
_entity.pdbx_description
1 polymer ?
#
loop_
_entity_poly.entity_id
_entity_poly.type
_entity_poly.pdbx_seq_one_letter_code
_entity_poly.pdbx_strand_id
1 'polypeptide(L)'
;MRIHLSPFEIEIIKIWAEATIHGGHWGNGDFAVPEEKIILEKIAKTGNGKLDLTESEARILLTWSESSRGIHTMEEVSVINKLNEALKKWKA
;
A
#
# COMPACT_ATOMS: atom_id res chain seq x y z
N MET A 1 3.16 12.60 -3.70
CA MET A 1 4.10 11.79 -4.49
C MET A 1 3.33 10.91 -5.47
N ARG A 2 3.85 10.72 -6.69
CA ARG A 2 3.20 9.87 -7.70
C ARG A 2 4.05 8.63 -7.96
N ILE A 3 3.45 7.45 -7.88
CA ILE A 3 4.09 6.17 -8.22
C ILE A 3 3.35 5.47 -9.35
N HIS A 4 4.10 4.67 -10.13
CA HIS A 4 3.56 3.89 -11.24
C HIS A 4 3.60 2.41 -10.88
N LEU A 5 2.43 1.80 -10.85
CA LEU A 5 2.18 0.42 -10.48
C LEU A 5 1.57 -0.34 -11.66
N SER A 6 1.99 -1.57 -11.84
CA SER A 6 1.33 -2.52 -12.72
C SER A 6 0.02 -3.02 -12.11
N PRO A 7 -0.87 -3.64 -12.90
CA PRO A 7 -2.08 -4.27 -12.36
C PRO A 7 -1.77 -5.29 -11.26
N PHE A 8 -0.71 -6.10 -11.40
CA PHE A 8 -0.31 -7.08 -10.39
C PHE A 8 0.18 -6.44 -9.10
N GLU A 9 0.93 -5.34 -9.20
CA GLU A 9 1.38 -4.57 -8.05
C GLU A 9 0.21 -3.92 -7.29
N ILE A 10 -0.84 -3.52 -8.00
CA ILE A 10 -2.09 -3.04 -7.39
C ILE A 10 -2.80 -4.16 -6.64
N GLU A 11 -2.91 -5.36 -7.24
CA GLU A 11 -3.53 -6.51 -6.58
C GLU A 11 -2.78 -6.92 -5.31
N ILE A 12 -1.46 -6.84 -5.30
CA ILE A 12 -0.65 -7.10 -4.10
C ILE A 12 -0.99 -6.13 -2.97
N ILE A 13 -1.14 -4.84 -3.27
CA ILE A 13 -1.50 -3.86 -2.24
C ILE A 13 -2.89 -4.18 -1.67
N LYS A 14 -3.83 -4.65 -2.50
CA LYS A 14 -5.15 -5.09 -2.01
C LYS A 14 -5.05 -6.30 -1.10
N ILE A 15 -4.22 -7.29 -1.45
CA ILE A 15 -3.95 -8.46 -0.60
C ILE A 15 -3.37 -8.04 0.75
N TRP A 16 -2.40 -7.11 0.76
CA TRP A 16 -1.85 -6.58 2.01
C TRP A 16 -2.91 -5.86 2.85
N ALA A 17 -3.78 -5.07 2.20
CA ALA A 17 -4.86 -4.37 2.88
C ALA A 17 -5.86 -5.37 3.48
N GLU A 18 -6.25 -6.41 2.74
CA GLU A 18 -7.14 -7.47 3.23
C GLU A 18 -6.52 -8.19 4.44
N ALA A 19 -5.27 -8.60 4.33
CA ALA A 19 -4.54 -9.27 5.40
C ALA A 19 -4.37 -8.39 6.65
N THR A 20 -4.17 -7.08 6.47
CA THR A 20 -3.90 -6.17 7.61
C THR A 20 -5.18 -5.64 8.27
N ILE A 21 -6.17 -5.25 7.47
CA ILE A 21 -7.43 -4.65 7.95
C ILE A 21 -8.39 -5.71 8.48
N HIS A 22 -8.49 -6.87 7.81
CA HIS A 22 -9.43 -7.94 8.20
C HIS A 22 -8.76 -9.08 8.98
N GLY A 23 -7.43 -9.21 8.94
CA GLY A 23 -6.66 -10.30 9.58
C GLY A 23 -6.34 -10.13 11.06
N GLY A 24 -6.83 -9.09 11.73
CA GLY A 24 -7.02 -9.11 13.18
C GLY A 24 -5.85 -8.66 14.08
N HIS A 25 -4.94 -7.80 13.62
CA HIS A 25 -3.93 -7.20 14.51
C HIS A 25 -4.35 -5.86 15.17
N TRP A 26 -5.48 -5.28 14.76
CA TRP A 26 -6.03 -4.07 15.36
C TRP A 26 -7.50 -4.35 15.69
N GLY A 27 -7.78 -4.69 16.95
CA GLY A 27 -9.11 -5.14 17.39
C GLY A 27 -10.25 -4.24 16.91
N ASN A 28 -11.32 -4.89 16.44
CA ASN A 28 -12.52 -4.39 15.75
C ASN A 28 -12.39 -4.37 14.23
N GLY A 29 -12.66 -5.52 13.62
CA GLY A 29 -12.62 -5.80 12.18
C GLY A 29 -13.63 -5.05 11.29
N ASP A 30 -14.04 -3.84 11.68
CA ASP A 30 -14.86 -2.91 10.90
C ASP A 30 -14.29 -1.47 10.91
N PHE A 31 -13.15 -1.22 11.58
CA PHE A 31 -12.58 0.11 11.70
C PHE A 31 -11.36 0.30 10.79
N ALA A 32 -11.61 0.59 9.51
CA ALA A 32 -10.58 1.24 8.70
C ALA A 32 -10.40 2.67 9.23
N VAL A 33 -9.19 3.05 9.63
CA VAL A 33 -8.93 4.46 9.95
C VAL A 33 -9.18 5.32 8.69
N PRO A 34 -9.58 6.59 8.82
CA PRO A 34 -9.94 7.44 7.67
C PRO A 34 -8.91 7.42 6.53
N GLU A 35 -7.63 7.38 6.89
CA GLU A 35 -6.48 7.34 5.99
C GLU A 35 -6.43 6.05 5.16
N GLU A 36 -6.71 4.89 5.77
CA GLU A 36 -6.74 3.59 5.08
C GLU A 36 -7.87 3.53 4.06
N LYS A 37 -9.04 4.08 4.42
CA LYS A 37 -10.18 4.19 3.50
C LYS A 37 -9.84 5.07 2.30
N ILE A 38 -9.17 6.20 2.51
CA ILE A 38 -8.73 7.09 1.43
C ILE A 38 -7.76 6.35 0.50
N ILE A 39 -6.83 5.57 1.04
CA ILE A 39 -5.88 4.77 0.24
C ILE A 39 -6.64 3.75 -0.63
N LEU A 40 -7.59 3.02 -0.06
CA LEU A 40 -8.41 2.04 -0.79
C LEU A 40 -9.22 2.70 -1.91
N GLU A 41 -9.82 3.87 -1.67
CA GLU A 41 -10.53 4.63 -2.70
C GLU A 41 -9.60 5.10 -3.82
N LYS A 42 -8.38 5.53 -3.49
CA LYS A 42 -7.37 5.93 -4.48
C LYS A 42 -6.96 4.73 -5.33
N ILE A 43 -6.72 3.57 -4.72
CA ILE A 43 -6.40 2.33 -5.42
C ILE A 43 -7.54 1.92 -6.36
N ALA A 44 -8.79 1.95 -5.88
CA ALA A 44 -9.96 1.60 -6.69
C ALA A 44 -10.15 2.53 -7.90
N LYS A 45 -9.76 3.80 -7.78
CA LYS A 45 -9.79 4.79 -8.87
C LYS A 45 -8.57 4.71 -9.78
N THR A 46 -7.53 3.95 -9.41
CA THR A 46 -6.28 3.83 -10.16
C THR A 46 -6.41 2.80 -11.28
N GLY A 47 -7.18 3.15 -12.32
CA GLY A 47 -7.33 2.30 -13.53
C GLY A 47 -6.10 2.30 -14.45
N ASN A 48 -5.22 3.32 -14.32
CA ASN A 48 -4.09 3.54 -15.23
C ASN A 48 -2.71 3.29 -14.58
N GLY A 49 -2.67 2.63 -13.42
CA GLY A 49 -1.43 2.33 -12.72
C GLY A 49 -0.76 3.53 -12.03
N LYS A 50 -1.29 4.75 -12.15
CA LYS A 50 -0.74 5.94 -11.48
C LYS A 50 -1.42 6.19 -10.15
N LEU A 51 -0.70 5.99 -9.06
CA LEU A 51 -1.20 6.20 -7.71
C LEU A 51 -0.56 7.45 -7.09
N ASP A 52 -1.40 8.41 -6.71
CA ASP A 52 -0.99 9.65 -6.04
C ASP A 52 -1.16 9.51 -4.52
N LEU A 53 -0.03 9.47 -3.80
CA LEU A 53 0.05 9.25 -2.36
C LEU A 53 0.60 10.47 -1.62
N THR A 54 0.25 10.64 -0.36
CA THR A 54 0.97 11.46 0.59
C THR A 54 2.13 10.66 1.21
N GLU A 55 3.01 11.32 1.98
CA GLU A 55 4.06 10.62 2.73
C GLU A 55 3.47 9.63 3.73
N SER A 56 2.43 10.04 4.46
CA SER A 56 1.74 9.18 5.43
C SER A 56 1.14 7.95 4.78
N GLU A 57 0.45 8.12 3.64
CA GLU A 57 -0.17 7.02 2.92
C GLU A 57 0.85 6.01 2.39
N ALA A 58 1.99 6.48 1.86
CA ALA A 58 3.06 5.59 1.43
C ALA A 58 3.67 4.80 2.60
N ARG A 59 3.73 5.38 3.80
CA ARG A 59 4.16 4.67 5.03
C ARG A 59 3.15 3.62 5.47
N ILE A 60 1.86 3.93 5.42
CA ILE A 60 0.79 2.97 5.72
C ILE A 60 0.89 1.75 4.79
N LEU A 61 1.10 1.97 3.49
CA LEU A 61 1.31 0.87 2.54
C LEU A 61 2.53 0.00 2.87
N LEU A 62 3.63 0.61 3.32
CA LEU A 62 4.80 -0.14 3.77
C LEU A 62 4.50 -0.95 5.04
N THR A 63 3.74 -0.39 5.99
CA THR A 63 3.27 -1.14 7.17
C THR A 63 2.40 -2.34 6.76
N TRP A 64 1.49 -2.16 5.80
CA TRP A 64 0.70 -3.29 5.29
C TRP A 64 1.56 -4.38 4.64
N SER A 65 2.67 -4.01 3.98
CA SER A 65 3.59 -4.98 3.37
C SER A 65 4.28 -5.92 4.39
N GLU A 66 4.35 -5.52 5.66
CA GLU A 66 4.90 -6.38 6.72
C GLU A 66 3.99 -7.58 7.04
N SER A 67 2.73 -7.56 6.59
CA SER A 67 1.78 -8.67 6.74
C SER A 67 2.23 -9.96 6.04
N SER A 68 3.10 -9.88 5.02
CA SER A 68 3.63 -11.07 4.33
C SER A 68 4.75 -11.80 5.10
N ARG A 69 5.05 -11.38 6.34
CA ARG A 69 6.00 -12.05 7.27
C ARG A 69 7.38 -12.32 6.64
N GLY A 70 7.82 -11.45 5.74
CA GLY A 70 9.13 -11.52 5.10
C GLY A 70 9.24 -12.49 3.92
N ILE A 71 8.14 -13.12 3.49
CA ILE A 71 8.09 -13.89 2.23
C ILE A 71 7.61 -12.94 1.14
N HIS A 72 8.55 -12.33 0.42
CA HIS A 72 8.21 -11.39 -0.64
C HIS A 72 8.33 -12.02 -2.03
N THR A 73 7.25 -11.91 -2.82
CA THR A 73 7.32 -12.16 -4.27
C THR A 73 8.11 -11.03 -4.96
N MET A 74 8.50 -11.23 -6.22
CA MET A 74 9.22 -10.19 -6.97
C MET A 74 8.41 -8.91 -7.10
N GLU A 75 7.09 -9.05 -7.23
CA GLU A 75 6.15 -7.95 -7.36
C GLU A 75 5.98 -7.21 -6.01
N GLU A 76 5.99 -7.92 -4.87
CA GLU A 76 6.01 -7.28 -3.54
C GLU A 76 7.28 -6.43 -3.37
N VAL A 77 8.45 -7.00 -3.69
CA VAL A 77 9.73 -6.27 -3.64
C VAL A 77 9.70 -5.05 -4.55
N SER A 78 9.12 -5.17 -5.75
CA SER A 78 8.96 -4.04 -6.68
C SER A 78 8.14 -2.90 -6.08
N VAL A 79 6.98 -3.20 -5.47
CA VAL A 79 6.13 -2.20 -4.82
C VAL A 79 6.87 -1.52 -3.66
N ILE A 80 7.51 -2.31 -2.79
CA ILE A 80 8.27 -1.81 -1.64
C ILE A 80 9.40 -0.88 -2.09
N ASN A 81 10.13 -1.24 -3.14
CA ASN A 81 11.21 -0.42 -3.67
C ASN A 81 10.68 0.92 -4.22
N LYS A 82 9.59 0.90 -5.00
CA LYS A 82 8.96 2.11 -5.54
C LYS A 82 8.47 3.05 -4.45
N LEU A 83 7.87 2.51 -3.38
CA LEU A 83 7.44 3.29 -2.22
C LEU A 83 8.64 3.93 -1.49
N ASN A 84 9.69 3.15 -1.24
CA ASN A 84 10.90 3.65 -0.60
C ASN A 84 11.62 4.72 -1.44
N GLU A 85 11.72 4.55 -2.75
CA GLU A 85 12.27 5.56 -3.65
C GLU A 85 11.45 6.84 -3.65
N ALA A 86 10.12 6.75 -3.68
CA ALA A 86 9.23 7.90 -3.62
C ALA A 86 9.38 8.67 -2.30
N LEU A 87 9.51 7.95 -1.18
CA LEU A 87 9.76 8.56 0.15
C LEU A 87 11.13 9.22 0.24
N LYS A 88 12.18 8.63 -0.34
CA LYS A 88 13.51 9.25 -0.40
C LYS A 88 13.49 10.57 -1.17
N LYS A 89 12.82 10.59 -2.33
CA LYS A 89 12.68 11.81 -3.16
C LYS A 89 11.83 12.90 -2.49
N TRP A 90 10.92 12.52 -1.60
CA TRP A 90 10.09 13.48 -0.87
C TRP A 90 10.87 14.23 0.22
N LYS A 91 11.90 13.61 0.80
CA LYS A 91 12.75 14.21 1.84
C LYS A 91 13.88 15.09 1.27
N ALA A 92 14.15 15.01 -0.03
CA ALA A 92 15.17 15.77 -0.74
C ALA A 92 14.58 17.08 -1.28
#